data_AF-A0A8R7PY29-F1
#
_entry.id   AF-A0A8R7PY29-F1
#
_cell.length_a   1.000
_cell.length_b   1.000
_cell.length_c   1.000
_cell.angle_alpha   90.00
_cell.angle_beta   90.00
_cell.angle_gamma   90.00
#
_symmetry.space_group_name_H-M   'P 1'
#
loop_
_entity.id
_entity.type
_entity.pdbx_description
1 polymer ?
#
loop_
_entity_poly.entity_id
_entity_poly.type
_entity_poly.pdbx_seq_one_letter_code
_entity_poly.pdbx_strand_id
1 'polypeptide(L)'
;MKPDILAPGLNILAAATASPDRGPFRFKSGTSMAAPHVSGVVALLKSLHPDWSPAAIRSAMMTTADDLDNDGNRIMNEKHQPASAFALGAGHVNATRAVDPGLVYDLEVRDYAGYVC
;
A
#
# COMPACT_ATOMS: atom_id res chain seq x y z
N MET A 1 10.86 -2.81 -10.58
CA MET A 1 11.14 -3.02 -9.14
C MET A 1 9.85 -3.45 -8.45
N LYS A 2 9.92 -4.40 -7.51
CA LYS A 2 8.79 -4.89 -6.71
C LYS A 2 9.27 -5.25 -5.30
N PRO A 3 8.42 -5.18 -4.26
CA PRO A 3 7.02 -4.72 -4.26
C PRO A 3 6.89 -3.21 -4.49
N ASP A 4 5.66 -2.70 -4.59
CA ASP A 4 5.41 -1.27 -4.84
C ASP A 4 5.35 -0.45 -3.56
N ILE A 5 4.64 -0.94 -2.53
CA ILE A 5 4.35 -0.21 -1.30
C ILE A 5 4.12 -1.18 -0.14
N LEU A 6 4.35 -0.71 1.08
CA LEU A 6 4.14 -1.43 2.33
C LEU A 6 2.82 -0.97 2.99
N ALA A 7 2.08 -1.92 3.56
CA ALA A 7 0.87 -1.65 4.33
C ALA A 7 0.71 -2.66 5.49
N PRO A 8 -0.14 -2.36 6.49
CA PRO A 8 -0.33 -3.23 7.65
C PRO A 8 -0.87 -4.62 7.27
N GLY A 9 -0.09 -5.66 7.58
CA GLY A 9 -0.45 -7.05 7.28
C GLY A 9 -0.24 -8.04 8.42
N LEU A 10 0.25 -7.59 9.58
CA LEU A 10 0.54 -8.45 10.74
C LEU A 10 -0.49 -8.19 11.84
N ASN A 11 -1.09 -9.26 12.39
CA ASN A 11 -2.06 -9.20 13.48
C ASN A 11 -3.20 -8.21 13.21
N ILE A 12 -3.78 -8.28 12.01
CA ILE A 12 -4.92 -7.46 11.61
C ILE A 12 -6.21 -8.13 12.11
N LEU A 13 -7.00 -7.38 12.87
CA LEU A 13 -8.33 -7.81 13.30
C LEU A 13 -9.32 -7.62 12.15
N ALA A 14 -9.97 -8.69 11.71
CA ALA A 14 -10.97 -8.64 10.65
C ALA A 14 -12.17 -9.52 10.96
N ALA A 15 -13.29 -9.24 10.30
CA ALA A 15 -14.48 -10.07 10.38
C ALA A 15 -14.18 -11.49 9.87
N ALA A 16 -14.73 -12.49 10.55
CA ALA A 16 -14.61 -13.89 10.20
C ALA A 16 -15.91 -14.62 10.53
N THR A 17 -16.13 -15.77 9.88
CA THR A 17 -17.29 -16.60 10.18
C THR A 17 -17.28 -16.99 11.67
N ALA A 18 -18.35 -16.62 12.36
CA ALA A 18 -18.58 -17.00 13.75
C ALA A 18 -18.78 -18.51 13.85
N SER A 19 -18.34 -19.10 14.95
CA SER A 19 -18.57 -20.49 15.31
C SER A 19 -18.96 -20.53 16.78
N PRO A 20 -19.62 -21.59 17.28
CA PRO A 20 -20.00 -21.68 18.70
C PRO A 20 -18.85 -21.38 19.67
N ASP A 21 -17.63 -21.79 19.30
CA ASP A 21 -16.43 -21.60 20.14
C ASP A 21 -15.65 -20.31 19.83
N ARG A 22 -16.06 -19.52 18.82
CA ARG A 22 -15.25 -18.42 18.29
C ARG A 22 -16.10 -17.26 17.78
N GLY A 23 -15.84 -16.05 18.29
CA GLY A 23 -16.55 -14.82 17.92
C GLY A 23 -16.41 -14.39 16.44
N PRO A 24 -17.13 -13.33 16.03
CA PRO A 24 -17.22 -12.87 14.63
C PRO A 24 -15.97 -12.14 14.12
N PHE A 25 -14.93 -11.98 14.94
CA PHE A 25 -13.68 -11.32 14.57
C PHE A 25 -12.48 -12.21 14.89
N ARG A 26 -11.45 -12.12 14.06
CA ARG A 26 -10.20 -12.86 14.24
C ARG A 26 -9.01 -12.02 13.82
N PHE A 27 -7.91 -12.19 14.53
CA PHE A 27 -6.60 -11.73 14.08
C PHE A 27 -6.09 -12.66 12.98
N LYS A 28 -5.62 -12.06 11.88
CA LYS A 28 -4.93 -12.75 10.79
C LYS A 28 -3.70 -11.95 10.37
N SER A 29 -2.75 -12.66 9.78
CA SER A 29 -1.49 -12.09 9.29
C SER A 29 -1.21 -12.58 7.88
N GLY A 30 -0.64 -11.71 7.05
CA GLY A 30 -0.25 -12.00 5.67
C GLY A 30 -0.37 -10.79 4.76
N THR A 31 0.24 -10.89 3.57
CA THR A 31 0.07 -9.90 2.51
C THR A 31 -1.39 -9.81 2.03
N SER A 32 -2.18 -10.87 2.23
CA SER A 32 -3.64 -10.88 2.04
C SER A 32 -4.39 -9.93 2.98
N MET A 33 -3.78 -9.51 4.10
CA MET A 33 -4.31 -8.48 4.99
C MET A 33 -3.76 -7.09 4.65
N ALA A 34 -2.56 -6.99 4.07
CA ALA A 34 -2.01 -5.72 3.59
C ALA A 34 -2.71 -5.21 2.33
N ALA A 35 -3.00 -6.10 1.36
CA ALA A 35 -3.66 -5.76 0.12
C ALA A 35 -4.99 -4.99 0.29
N PRO A 36 -5.95 -5.41 1.15
CA PRO A 36 -7.20 -4.68 1.33
C PRO A 36 -7.01 -3.28 1.96
N HIS A 37 -5.97 -3.05 2.77
CA HIS A 37 -5.65 -1.69 3.24
C HIS A 37 -5.26 -0.79 2.05
N VAL A 38 -4.37 -1.27 1.18
CA VAL A 38 -3.98 -0.54 -0.04
C VAL A 38 -5.19 -0.31 -0.95
N SER A 39 -6.03 -1.32 -1.17
CA SER A 39 -7.26 -1.18 -1.97
C SER A 39 -8.24 -0.15 -1.39
N GLY A 40 -8.36 -0.08 -0.06
CA GLY A 40 -9.17 0.95 0.60
C GLY A 40 -8.63 2.36 0.36
N VAL A 41 -7.31 2.55 0.44
CA VAL A 41 -6.66 3.84 0.13
C VAL A 41 -6.85 4.20 -1.35
N VAL A 42 -6.68 3.25 -2.28
CA VAL A 42 -6.95 3.47 -3.70
C VAL A 42 -8.39 3.92 -3.94
N ALA A 43 -9.37 3.28 -3.28
CA ALA A 43 -10.77 3.67 -3.40
C ALA A 43 -11.03 5.09 -2.88
N LEU A 44 -10.40 5.48 -1.77
CA LEU A 44 -10.47 6.83 -1.24
C LEU A 44 -9.85 7.86 -2.19
N LEU A 45 -8.66 7.57 -2.74
CA LEU A 45 -8.02 8.47 -3.69
C LEU A 45 -8.85 8.61 -4.97
N LYS A 46 -9.45 7.52 -5.46
CA LYS A 46 -10.32 7.56 -6.63
C LYS A 46 -11.63 8.33 -6.38
N SER A 47 -12.15 8.35 -5.15
CA SER A 47 -13.32 9.15 -4.83
C SER A 47 -13.01 10.65 -4.74
N LEU A 48 -11.81 11.00 -4.27
CA LEU A 48 -11.34 12.39 -4.18
C LEU A 48 -10.86 12.94 -5.53
N HIS A 49 -10.26 12.09 -6.37
CA HIS A 49 -9.75 12.42 -7.70
C HIS A 49 -10.34 11.47 -8.76
N PRO A 50 -11.61 11.66 -9.17
CA PRO A 50 -12.29 10.76 -10.10
C PRO A 50 -11.65 10.67 -11.49
N ASP A 51 -10.89 11.68 -11.88
CA ASP A 51 -10.18 11.82 -13.15
C ASP A 51 -8.82 11.12 -13.17
N TRP A 52 -8.21 10.85 -12.01
CA TRP A 52 -6.90 10.21 -11.97
C TRP A 52 -6.90 8.81 -12.58
N SER A 53 -5.88 8.54 -13.40
CA SER A 53 -5.64 7.22 -13.95
C SER A 53 -5.21 6.22 -12.84
N PRO A 54 -5.29 4.91 -13.08
CA PRO A 54 -4.70 3.92 -12.18
C PRO A 54 -3.19 4.12 -11.94
N ALA A 55 -2.46 4.59 -12.95
CA ALA A 55 -1.03 4.87 -12.84
C ALA A 55 -0.76 6.11 -11.98
N ALA A 56 -1.57 7.16 -12.14
CA ALA A 56 -1.50 8.37 -11.31
C ALA A 56 -1.77 8.04 -9.83
N ILE A 57 -2.78 7.23 -9.52
CA ILE A 57 -3.07 6.80 -8.13
C ILE A 57 -1.91 5.99 -7.55
N ARG A 58 -1.38 5.02 -8.32
CA ARG A 58 -0.21 4.24 -7.90
C ARG A 58 1.00 5.16 -7.67
N SER A 59 1.23 6.13 -8.56
CA SER A 59 2.31 7.10 -8.40
C SER A 59 2.14 7.92 -7.14
N ALA A 60 0.97 8.51 -6.92
CA ALA A 60 0.68 9.32 -5.74
C ALA A 60 0.98 8.55 -4.46
N MET A 61 0.51 7.31 -4.36
CA MET A 61 0.76 6.47 -3.19
C MET A 61 2.25 6.15 -3.00
N MET A 62 2.99 5.90 -4.07
CA MET A 62 4.41 5.55 -3.98
C MET A 62 5.28 6.77 -3.65
N THR A 63 5.04 7.93 -4.27
CA THR A 63 5.88 9.13 -4.07
C THR A 63 5.63 9.81 -2.72
N THR A 64 4.47 9.54 -2.10
CA THR A 64 4.12 10.08 -0.79
C THR A 64 4.20 9.05 0.34
N ALA A 65 4.71 7.84 0.07
CA ALA A 65 4.93 6.82 1.09
C ALA A 65 6.01 7.27 2.08
N ASP A 66 5.89 6.84 3.33
CA ASP A 66 6.87 7.11 4.37
C ASP A 66 7.93 6.01 4.39
N ASP A 67 9.20 6.36 4.19
CA ASP A 67 10.35 5.45 4.23
C ASP A 67 10.97 5.33 5.63
N LEU A 68 10.46 6.10 6.58
CA LEU A 68 10.85 6.14 7.97
C LEU A 68 9.76 5.53 8.86
N ASP A 69 10.18 4.99 10.00
CA ASP A 69 9.30 4.58 11.08
C ASP A 69 8.84 5.79 11.92
N ASN A 70 8.00 5.52 12.92
CA ASN A 70 7.45 6.55 13.81
C ASN A 70 8.52 7.27 14.64
N ASP A 71 9.70 6.67 14.79
CA ASP A 71 10.84 7.25 15.52
C ASP A 71 11.79 8.03 14.59
N GLY A 72 11.45 8.13 13.30
CA GLY A 72 12.26 8.81 12.28
C GLY A 72 13.46 7.99 11.79
N ASN A 73 13.55 6.70 12.14
CA ASN A 73 14.59 5.80 11.68
C ASN A 73 14.15 5.07 10.41
N ARG A 74 15.10 4.47 9.70
CA ARG A 74 14.77 3.66 8.51
C ARG A 74 13.99 2.43 8.93
N ILE A 75 12.90 2.13 8.23
CA ILE A 75 12.10 0.93 8.45
C ILE A 75 13.00 -0.31 8.40
N MET A 76 12.88 -1.18 9.39
CA MET A 76 13.68 -2.39 9.51
C MET A 76 12.96 -3.62 8.95
N ASN A 77 13.72 -4.60 8.48
CA ASN A 77 13.23 -5.92 8.11
C ASN A 77 13.12 -6.85 9.33
N GLU A 78 12.63 -8.07 9.12
CA GLU A 78 12.51 -9.10 10.16
C GLU A 78 13.85 -9.50 10.83
N LYS A 79 14.98 -9.15 10.23
CA LYS A 79 16.33 -9.36 10.76
C LYS A 79 16.89 -8.15 11.52
N HIS A 80 16.06 -7.12 11.77
CA HIS A 80 16.47 -5.86 12.40
C HIS A 80 17.55 -5.10 11.62
N GLN A 81 17.54 -5.24 10.30
CA GLN A 81 18.41 -4.49 9.39
C GLN A 81 17.57 -3.48 8.62
N PRO A 82 18.13 -2.36 8.15
CA PRO A 82 17.41 -1.44 7.27
C PRO A 82 16.81 -2.19 6.09
N ALA A 83 15.50 -2.10 5.93
CA ALA A 83 14.79 -2.80 4.88
C ALA A 83 15.17 -2.20 3.52
N SER A 84 15.31 -3.06 2.51
CA SER A 84 15.66 -2.65 1.15
C SER A 84 14.39 -2.33 0.35
N ALA A 85 14.54 -1.65 -0.79
CA ALA A 85 13.42 -1.40 -1.70
C ALA A 85 12.73 -2.70 -2.20
N PHE A 86 13.42 -3.85 -2.16
CA PHE A 86 12.83 -5.15 -2.47
C PHE A 86 11.97 -5.74 -1.34
N ALA A 87 12.01 -5.15 -0.14
CA ALA A 87 11.16 -5.52 0.99
C ALA A 87 9.98 -4.55 1.17
N LEU A 88 10.22 -3.24 1.06
CA LEU A 88 9.21 -2.19 1.34
C LEU A 88 8.66 -1.47 0.10
N GLY A 89 9.26 -1.66 -1.07
CA GLY A 89 8.94 -0.84 -2.24
C GLY A 89 9.31 0.62 -1.98
N ALA A 90 8.34 1.51 -2.14
CA ALA A 90 8.51 2.94 -1.88
C ALA A 90 8.46 3.30 -0.38
N GLY A 91 7.83 2.49 0.47
CA GLY A 91 7.65 2.80 1.90
C GLY A 91 6.27 2.42 2.42
N HIS A 92 5.98 2.80 3.66
CA HIS A 92 4.67 2.63 4.29
C HIS A 92 3.64 3.58 3.69
N VAL A 93 2.45 3.06 3.39
CA VAL A 93 1.37 3.86 2.80
C VAL A 93 0.94 5.01 3.72
N ASN A 94 0.96 6.23 3.18
CA ASN A 94 0.42 7.41 3.85
C ASN A 94 -0.76 7.96 3.05
N ALA A 95 -1.98 7.60 3.47
CA ALA A 95 -3.19 7.98 2.77
C ALA A 95 -3.40 9.50 2.72
N THR A 96 -3.08 10.20 3.82
CA THR A 96 -3.29 11.64 3.94
C THR A 96 -2.38 12.42 2.99
N ARG A 97 -1.10 12.04 2.91
CA ARG A 97 -0.15 12.67 1.96
C ARG A 97 -0.48 12.32 0.52
N ALA A 98 -0.98 11.12 0.25
CA ALA A 98 -1.34 10.69 -1.10
C ALA A 98 -2.52 11.45 -1.72
N VAL A 99 -3.33 12.16 -0.91
CA VAL A 99 -4.42 13.02 -1.41
C VAL A 99 -3.87 14.20 -2.21
N ASP A 100 -2.73 14.76 -1.83
CA ASP A 100 -2.08 15.85 -2.56
C ASP A 100 -0.59 15.54 -2.74
N PRO A 101 -0.24 14.73 -3.77
CA PRO A 101 1.13 14.32 -4.03
C PRO A 101 1.97 15.43 -4.67
N GLY A 102 1.35 16.56 -5.07
CA GLY A 102 1.96 17.62 -5.88
C GLY A 102 2.22 17.21 -7.34
N LEU A 103 2.98 16.13 -7.55
CA LEU A 103 3.31 15.59 -8.88
C LEU A 103 3.00 14.08 -8.94
N VAL A 104 2.55 13.64 -10.11
CA VAL A 104 2.28 12.23 -10.42
C VAL A 104 2.98 11.81 -11.71
N TYR A 105 3.51 10.60 -11.73
CA TYR A 105 4.03 9.92 -12.92
C TYR A 105 2.89 9.13 -13.55
N ASP A 106 2.23 9.73 -14.53
CA ASP A 106 1.10 9.11 -15.23
C ASP A 106 1.56 8.25 -16.43
N LEU A 107 0.77 7.24 -16.76
CA LEU A 107 0.97 6.32 -17.88
C LEU A 107 -0.38 5.95 -18.50
N GLU A 108 -0.43 5.91 -19.83
CA GLU A 108 -1.60 5.45 -20.57
C GLU A 108 -1.53 3.95 -20.86
N VAL A 109 -2.68 3.35 -21.22
CA VAL A 109 -2.77 1.94 -21.61
C VAL A 109 -1.83 1.59 -22.77
N ARG A 110 -1.58 2.55 -23.68
CA ARG A 110 -0.67 2.37 -24.82
C ARG A 110 0.79 2.23 -24.38
N ASP A 111 1.18 2.92 -23.31
CA ASP A 111 2.54 2.82 -22.76
C ASP A 111 2.80 1.42 -22.18
N TYR A 112 1.78 0.81 -21.58
CA TYR A 112 1.85 -0.59 -21.15
C TYR A 112 1.96 -1.56 -22.32
N ALA A 113 1.23 -1.33 -23.42
CA ALA A 113 1.28 -2.19 -24.60
C ALA A 113 2.69 -2.25 -25.20
N GLY A 114 3.40 -1.12 -25.24
CA GLY A 114 4.80 -1.05 -25.68
C GLY A 114 5.79 -1.83 -24.79
N TYR A 115 5.38 -2.28 -23.60
CA TYR A 115 6.21 -3.05 -22.67
C TYR A 115 5.94 -4.56 -22.72
N VAL A 116 4.84 -4.98 -23.34
CA VAL A 116 4.43 -6.40 -23.48
C VAL A 116 4.76 -6.95 -24.88
N CYS A 117 4.91 -6.07 -25.87
CA CYS A 117 5.34 -6.39 -27.22
C CYS A 117 6.86 -6.29 -27.37
#